data_AF-K1SPM4-F1
#
_entry.id   AF-K1SPM4-F1
#
_cell.length_a   1.000
_cell.length_b   1.000
_cell.length_c   1.000
_cell.angle_alpha   90.00
_cell.angle_beta   90.00
_cell.angle_gamma   90.00
#
_symmetry.space_group_name_H-M   'P 1'
#
loop_
_entity.id
_entity.type
_entity.pdbx_description
1 polymer ?
#
loop_
_entity_poly.entity_id
_entity_poly.type
_entity_poly.pdbx_seq_one_letter_code
_entity_poly.pdbx_strand_id
1 'polypeptide(L)'
;VTAPDKYSGDIMGDLNKRRGRITNMIPTDTGKQIIEAEVPMLELSGYSTSLRSITGGSGDFEYVVSKYEQAPADVQNRVIEEQK
;
A
#
# COMPACT_ATOMS: atom_id res chain seq x y z
N VAL A 1 -0.42 -1.62 7.49
CA VAL A 1 -1.89 -1.64 7.28
C VAL A 1 -2.51 -2.57 8.30
N THR A 2 -3.47 -2.11 9.09
CA THR A 2 -4.13 -2.91 10.12
C THR A 2 -5.58 -3.14 9.71
N ALA A 3 -5.98 -4.38 9.51
CA ALA A 3 -7.34 -4.72 9.13
C ALA A 3 -7.77 -6.09 9.69
N PRO A 4 -9.07 -6.38 9.80
CA PRO A 4 -9.55 -7.71 10.16
C PRO A 4 -9.04 -8.79 9.20
N ASP A 5 -8.76 -9.99 9.72
CA ASP A 5 -8.19 -11.11 8.96
C ASP A 5 -9.03 -11.50 7.73
N LYS A 6 -10.36 -11.34 7.81
CA LYS A 6 -11.28 -11.56 6.68
C LYS A 6 -10.96 -10.75 5.42
N TYR A 7 -10.24 -9.63 5.54
CA TYR A 7 -9.90 -8.73 4.42
C TYR A 7 -8.41 -8.77 4.07
N SER A 8 -7.60 -9.57 4.77
CA SER A 8 -6.15 -9.61 4.57
C SER A 8 -5.77 -9.96 3.13
N GLY A 9 -6.44 -10.96 2.53
CA GLY A 9 -6.22 -11.38 1.15
C GLY A 9 -6.51 -10.28 0.12
N ASP A 10 -7.61 -9.55 0.27
CA ASP A 10 -7.98 -8.45 -0.63
C ASP A 10 -6.99 -7.28 -0.52
N ILE A 11 -6.52 -6.98 0.69
CA ILE A 11 -5.49 -5.95 0.93
C ILE A 11 -4.16 -6.35 0.30
N MET A 12 -3.75 -7.62 0.42
CA MET A 12 -2.55 -8.13 -0.26
C MET A 12 -2.68 -8.02 -1.79
N GLY A 13 -3.87 -8.26 -2.34
CA GLY A 13 -4.15 -8.09 -3.75
C GLY A 13 -4.01 -6.63 -4.22
N ASP A 14 -4.55 -5.68 -3.45
CA ASP A 14 -4.44 -4.25 -3.76
C ASP A 14 -2.98 -3.75 -3.66
N LEU A 15 -2.27 -4.15 -2.61
CA LEU A 15 -0.85 -3.80 -2.43
C LEU A 15 0.00 -4.31 -3.60
N ASN A 16 -0.23 -5.54 -4.08
CA ASN A 16 0.47 -6.06 -5.25
C ASN A 16 0.16 -5.27 -6.53
N LYS A 17 -1.10 -4.84 -6.75
CA LYS A 17 -1.46 -3.99 -7.89
C LYS A 17 -0.72 -2.65 -7.88
N ARG A 18 -0.47 -2.10 -6.69
CA ARG A 18 0.27 -0.84 -6.47
C ARG A 18 1.79 -1.03 -6.46
N ARG A 19 2.28 -2.16 -6.97
CA ARG A 19 3.71 -2.52 -6.99
C ARG A 19 4.32 -2.60 -5.58
N GLY A 20 3.48 -2.85 -4.59
CA GLY A 20 3.88 -3.05 -3.21
C GLY A 20 4.55 -4.40 -3.01
N ARG A 21 5.65 -4.41 -2.25
CA ARG A 21 6.32 -5.63 -1.80
C ARG A 21 5.98 -5.87 -0.35
N ILE A 22 5.30 -6.98 -0.06
CA ILE A 22 4.93 -7.35 1.30
C ILE A 22 6.20 -7.81 2.03
N THR A 23 6.51 -7.15 3.14
CA THR A 23 7.68 -7.48 3.96
C THR A 23 7.28 -8.45 5.06
N ASN A 24 6.22 -8.12 5.82
CA ASN A 24 5.75 -8.93 6.93
C ASN A 24 4.23 -8.95 7.01
N MET A 25 3.73 -10.00 7.66
CA MET A 25 2.33 -10.12 8.07
C MET A 25 2.31 -10.60 9.52
N ILE A 26 1.76 -9.77 10.40
CA ILE A 26 1.75 -10.01 11.85
C ILE A 26 0.28 -10.15 12.29
N PRO A 27 -0.17 -11.37 12.65
CA PRO A 27 -1.48 -11.54 13.25
C PRO A 27 -1.50 -10.96 14.66
N THR A 28 -2.58 -10.26 15.00
CA THR A 28 -2.84 -9.72 16.34
C THR A 28 -3.89 -10.59 17.04
N ASP A 29 -3.73 -10.83 18.34
CA ASP A 29 -4.65 -11.66 19.16
C ASP A 29 -6.13 -11.18 19.15
N THR A 30 -6.38 -9.96 18.69
CA THR A 30 -7.71 -9.36 18.56
C THR A 30 -8.43 -9.68 17.24
N GLY A 31 -7.94 -10.64 16.44
CA GLY A 31 -8.52 -11.01 15.15
C GLY A 31 -8.27 -9.98 14.03
N LYS A 32 -7.29 -9.10 14.25
CA LYS A 32 -6.77 -8.16 13.25
C LYS A 32 -5.42 -8.68 12.74
N GLN A 33 -5.08 -8.33 11.52
CA GLN A 33 -3.75 -8.52 10.96
C GLN A 33 -3.11 -7.18 10.62
N ILE A 34 -1.82 -7.11 10.89
CA ILE A 34 -0.95 -6.01 10.49
C ILE A 34 -0.15 -6.50 9.28
N ILE A 35 -0.31 -5.83 8.14
CA ILE A 35 0.42 -6.07 6.90
C ILE A 35 1.42 -4.94 6.70
N GLU A 36 2.70 -5.30 6.64
CA GLU A 36 3.79 -4.38 6.35
C GLU A 36 4.23 -4.58 4.91
N ALA A 37 4.29 -3.49 4.14
CA ALA A 37 4.70 -3.53 2.75
C ALA A 37 5.46 -2.26 2.36
N GLU A 38 6.46 -2.42 1.49
CA GLU A 38 7.12 -1.33 0.80
C GLU A 38 6.33 -0.99 -0.47
N VAL A 39 5.77 0.21 -0.56
CA VAL A 39 5.00 0.68 -1.73
C VAL A 39 5.61 1.99 -2.23
N PRO A 40 5.79 2.19 -3.55
CA PRO A 40 6.20 3.47 -4.09
C PRO A 40 5.21 4.58 -3.71
N MET A 41 5.71 5.71 -3.22
CA MET A 41 4.85 6.80 -2.74
C MET A 41 3.92 7.38 -3.82
N LEU A 42 4.33 7.31 -5.10
CA LEU A 42 3.50 7.70 -6.25
C LEU A 42 2.20 6.88 -6.34
N GLU A 43 2.25 5.61 -5.95
CA GLU A 43 1.14 4.66 -6.04
C GLU A 43 0.25 4.66 -4.78
N LEU A 44 0.58 5.46 -3.76
CA LEU A 44 -0.23 5.62 -2.54
C LEU A 44 -1.36 6.64 -2.68
N SER A 45 -1.42 7.38 -3.79
CA SER A 45 -2.51 8.31 -4.05
C SER A 45 -3.86 7.58 -4.03
N GLY A 46 -4.80 8.09 -3.22
CA GLY A 46 -6.13 7.51 -3.05
C GLY A 46 -6.20 6.18 -2.29
N TYR A 47 -5.09 5.72 -1.68
CA TYR A 47 -5.07 4.45 -0.95
C TYR A 47 -6.06 4.40 0.23
N SER A 48 -6.29 5.54 0.89
CA SER A 48 -7.29 5.67 1.97
C SER A 48 -8.70 5.29 1.51
N THR A 49 -9.10 5.69 0.31
CA THR A 49 -10.40 5.38 -0.28
C THR A 49 -10.49 3.90 -0.64
N SER A 50 -9.46 3.36 -1.30
CA SER A 50 -9.40 1.93 -1.67
C SER A 50 -9.44 1.03 -0.44
N LEU A 51 -8.65 1.33 0.60
CA LEU A 51 -8.64 0.57 1.84
C LEU A 51 -10.01 0.60 2.54
N ARG A 52 -10.67 1.76 2.57
CA ARG A 52 -12.01 1.90 3.13
C ARG A 52 -13.03 1.05 2.36
N SER A 53 -12.96 1.01 1.03
CA SER A 53 -13.83 0.18 0.20
C SER A 53 -13.61 -1.32 0.42
N ILE A 54 -12.36 -1.77 0.57
CA ILE A 54 -12.02 -3.18 0.79
C ILE A 54 -12.47 -3.64 2.19
N THR A 55 -12.18 -2.85 3.21
CA THR A 55 -12.39 -3.23 4.61
C THR A 55 -13.76 -2.85 5.16
N GLY A 56 -14.63 -2.25 4.33
CA GLY A 56 -15.89 -1.66 4.79
C GLY A 56 -15.70 -0.53 5.81
N GLY A 57 -14.53 0.11 5.81
CA GLY A 57 -14.15 1.18 6.73
C GLY A 57 -13.60 0.75 8.08
N SER A 58 -13.28 -0.54 8.25
CA SER A 58 -12.68 -1.09 9.49
C SER A 58 -11.15 -1.27 9.42
N GLY A 59 -10.50 -0.76 8.38
CA GLY A 59 -9.05 -0.84 8.17
C GLY A 59 -8.37 0.52 8.34
N ASP A 60 -7.24 0.50 9.03
CA ASP A 60 -6.35 1.65 9.22
C ASP A 60 -5.03 1.42 8.48
N PHE A 61 -4.39 2.49 8.02
CA PHE A 61 -3.05 2.41 7.47
C PHE A 61 -2.19 3.57 7.93
N GLU A 62 -0.91 3.30 8.02
CA GLU A 62 0.14 4.26 8.32
C GLU A 62 1.30 3.98 7.37
N TYR A 63 2.01 5.02 6.97
CA TYR A 63 3.18 4.92 6.12
C TYR A 63 4.26 5.87 6.63
N VAL A 64 5.51 5.43 6.50
CA VAL A 64 6.70 6.22 6.83
C VAL A 64 7.64 6.15 5.64
N VAL A 65 8.32 7.27 5.34
CA VAL A 65 9.33 7.30 4.28
C VAL A 65 10.52 6.46 4.74
N SER A 66 10.76 5.33 4.07
CA SER A 66 11.87 4.42 4.38
C SER A 66 13.14 4.79 3.62
N LYS A 67 13.06 4.86 2.28
CA LYS A 67 14.22 5.05 1.39
C LYS A 67 13.79 5.69 0.07
N TYR A 68 14.74 6.32 -0.61
CA TYR A 68 14.60 6.78 -1.98
C TYR A 68 15.28 5.78 -2.90
N GLU A 69 14.54 5.26 -3.88
CA GLU A 69 15.07 4.42 -4.94
C GLU A 69 14.90 5.12 -6.30
N GLN A 70 15.75 4.78 -7.25
CA GLN A 70 15.66 5.32 -8.60
C GLN A 70 14.36 4.83 -9.24
N ALA A 71 13.49 5.78 -9.61
CA ALA A 71 12.26 5.46 -10.30
C ALA A 71 12.57 4.78 -11.65
N PRO A 72 11.73 3.84 -12.14
CA PRO A 72 11.89 3.27 -13.46
C PRO A 72 11.89 4.34 -14.57
N ALA A 73 12.59 4.09 -15.68
CA ALA A 73 12.70 5.03 -16.80
C ALA A 73 11.32 5.50 -17.33
N ASP A 74 10.32 4.63 -17.33
CA ASP A 74 8.94 4.96 -17.73
C ASP A 74 8.29 6.01 -16.83
N VAL A 75 8.56 5.95 -15.52
CA VAL A 75 8.04 6.93 -14.54
C VAL A 75 8.83 8.24 -14.65
N GLN A 76 10.15 8.16 -14.85
CA GLN A 76 10.98 9.34 -15.05
C GLN A 76 10.54 10.16 -16.27
N ASN A 77 10.31 9.50 -17.41
CA ASN A 77 9.89 10.15 -18.64
C ASN A 77 8.54 10.87 -18.48
N ARG A 78 7.57 10.24 -17.81
CA ARG A 78 6.27 10.87 -17.53
C ARG A 78 6.38 12.12 -16.66
N VAL A 79 7.20 12.07 -15.61
CA VAL A 79 7.41 13.24 -14.72
C VAL A 79 8.14 14.36 -15.45
N ILE A 80 9.09 14.04 -16.33
CA ILE A 80 9.80 15.04 -17.15
C ILE A 80 8.84 15.69 -18.17
N GLU A 81 7.92 14.92 -18.77
CA GLU A 81 6.90 15.46 -19.67
C GLU A 81 5.88 16.34 -18.94
N GLU A 82 5.44 15.99 -17.73
CA GLU A 82 4.56 16.83 -16.91
C GLU A 82 5.23 18.13 -16.40
N GLN A 83 6.56 18.16 -16.31
CA GLN A 83 7.35 19.31 -15.86
C GLN A 83 7.80 20.23 -17.02
N LYS A 84 7.49 19.87 -18.26
CA LYS A 84 7.78 20.70 -19.46
C LYS A 84 6.62 21.62 -19.78
#